data_AF-A0A536EJU4-F1
#
_entry.id   AF-A0A536EJU4-F1
#
_cell.length_a   1.000
_cell.length_b   1.000
_cell.length_c   1.000
_cell.angle_alpha   90.00
_cell.angle_beta   90.00
_cell.angle_gamma   90.00
#
_symmetry.space_group_name_H-M   'P 1'
#
loop_
_entity.id
_entity.type
_entity.pdbx_description
1 polymer ?
#
loop_
_entity_poly.entity_id
_entity_poly.type
_entity_poly.pdbx_seq_one_letter_code
_entity_poly.pdbx_strand_id
1 'polypeptide(L)'
;MSADLTRARTERGEVVRVERLGSLIELTVTLPWLAATAAPGQFAQLRCGDGIEPLLRRPFSVAWTENDRCGFVFEEVGAGTRLLAALRPGDTLDVLGPLGTGFDVETGGGPV
;
A
#
# COMPACT_ATOMS: atom_id res chain seq x y z
N MET A 1 -9.67 -14.54 -16.96
CA MET A 1 -8.46 -14.14 -16.22
C MET A 1 -8.81 -14.09 -14.76
N SER A 2 -8.45 -15.12 -13.99
CA SER A 2 -8.59 -15.11 -12.53
C SER A 2 -7.39 -14.36 -11.96
N ALA A 3 -7.60 -13.41 -11.04
CA ALA A 3 -6.49 -12.87 -10.27
C ALA A 3 -5.84 -14.03 -9.50
N ASP A 4 -4.54 -14.23 -9.69
CA ASP A 4 -3.79 -15.23 -8.95
C ASP A 4 -3.55 -14.73 -7.52
N LEU A 5 -4.52 -15.03 -6.65
CA LEU A 5 -4.47 -14.66 -5.23
C LEU A 5 -3.49 -15.53 -4.43
N THR A 6 -2.85 -16.55 -5.03
CA THR A 6 -1.90 -17.42 -4.32
C THR A 6 -0.65 -16.67 -3.85
N ARG A 7 -0.36 -15.52 -4.44
CA ARG A 7 0.77 -14.66 -4.08
C ARG A 7 0.42 -13.58 -3.06
N ALA A 8 -0.85 -13.27 -2.84
CA ALA A 8 -1.24 -12.19 -1.93
C ALA A 8 -1.14 -12.65 -0.47
N ARG A 9 -0.50 -11.85 0.38
CA ARG A 9 -0.47 -12.11 1.82
C ARG A 9 -0.71 -10.82 2.62
N THR A 10 -1.15 -11.00 3.86
CA THR A 10 -1.16 -9.89 4.81
C THR A 10 0.21 -9.79 5.46
N GLU A 11 0.82 -8.62 5.39
CA GLU A 11 2.05 -8.26 6.07
C GLU A 11 1.77 -7.11 7.02
N ARG A 12 2.28 -7.23 8.25
CA ARG A 12 2.15 -6.20 9.28
C ARG A 12 3.45 -5.44 9.35
N GLY A 13 3.40 -4.15 9.05
CA GLY A 13 4.57 -3.27 8.94
C GLY A 13 4.55 -2.10 9.91
N GLU A 14 5.71 -1.48 10.10
CA GLU A 14 5.85 -0.27 10.91
C GLU A 14 5.80 0.96 9.99
N VAL A 15 5.00 1.96 10.36
CA VAL A 15 4.99 3.26 9.70
C VAL A 15 6.32 3.94 10.01
N VAL A 16 7.06 4.29 8.96
CA VAL A 16 8.34 5.00 9.07
C VAL A 16 8.12 6.50 8.96
N ARG A 17 7.20 6.92 8.09
CA ARG A 17 6.99 8.33 7.75
C ARG A 17 5.58 8.59 7.24
N VAL A 18 5.05 9.76 7.61
CA VAL A 18 3.85 10.34 7.02
C VAL A 18 4.18 11.77 6.62
N GLU A 19 4.23 12.07 5.34
CA GLU A 19 4.55 13.39 4.80
C GLU A 19 3.35 14.00 4.05
N ARG A 20 3.08 15.29 4.27
CA ARG A 20 2.08 16.05 3.51
C ARG A 20 2.75 16.77 2.35
N LEU A 21 2.29 16.48 1.13
CA LEU A 21 2.73 17.03 -0.14
C LEU A 21 1.59 17.85 -0.75
N GLY A 22 1.23 18.96 -0.11
CA GLY A 22 0.02 19.72 -0.46
C GLY A 22 -1.25 19.00 0.00
N SER A 23 -2.16 18.67 -0.91
CA SER A 23 -3.35 17.85 -0.62
C SER A 23 -3.05 16.35 -0.52
N LEU A 24 -1.90 15.92 -1.05
CA LEU A 24 -1.50 14.52 -1.03
C LEU A 24 -0.73 14.19 0.25
N ILE A 25 -0.79 12.92 0.62
CA ILE A 25 -0.04 12.33 1.73
C ILE A 25 0.78 11.19 1.18
N GLU A 26 2.06 11.15 1.53
CA GLU A 26 2.92 9.99 1.35
C GLU A 26 3.09 9.25 2.67
N LEU A 27 2.68 7.99 2.68
CA LEU A 27 2.82 7.06 3.79
C LEU A 27 3.92 6.05 3.45
N THR A 28 5.01 6.06 4.22
CA THR A 28 6.10 5.10 4.10
C THR A 28 6.00 4.04 5.19
N VAL A 29 6.05 2.76 4.80
CA VAL A 29 5.89 1.62 5.72
C VAL A 29 6.98 0.59 5.45
N THR A 30 7.59 0.06 6.51
CA THR A 30 8.50 -1.10 6.43
C THR A 30 7.67 -2.37 6.18
N LEU A 31 7.80 -2.92 4.97
CA LEU A 31 7.10 -4.11 4.48
C LEU A 31 8.08 -4.93 3.62
N PRO A 32 9.03 -5.66 4.24
CA PRO A 32 10.16 -6.27 3.52
C PRO A 32 9.76 -7.19 2.38
N TRP A 33 8.68 -7.95 2.55
CA TRP A 33 8.24 -8.85 1.50
C TRP A 33 7.41 -8.18 0.43
N LEU A 34 6.52 -7.24 0.80
CA LEU A 34 5.78 -6.50 -0.22
C LEU A 34 6.76 -5.71 -1.09
N ALA A 35 7.76 -5.08 -0.47
CA ALA A 35 8.82 -4.36 -1.17
C ALA A 35 9.59 -5.26 -2.15
N ALA A 36 9.87 -6.51 -1.75
CA ALA A 36 10.59 -7.47 -2.58
C ALA A 36 9.74 -8.15 -3.68
N THR A 37 8.41 -8.08 -3.60
CA THR A 37 7.52 -8.85 -4.49
C THR A 37 6.58 -8.01 -5.35
N ALA A 38 6.35 -6.74 -4.99
CA ALA A 38 5.51 -5.85 -5.77
C ALA A 38 6.17 -5.49 -7.10
N ALA A 39 5.42 -5.66 -8.19
CA ALA A 39 5.78 -5.19 -9.52
C ALA A 39 5.10 -3.83 -9.82
N PRO A 40 5.66 -3.03 -10.75
CA PRO A 40 5.01 -1.82 -11.24
C PRO A 40 3.55 -2.07 -11.65
N GLY A 41 2.64 -1.17 -11.31
CA GLY A 41 1.21 -1.31 -11.62
C GLY A 41 0.38 -2.11 -10.62
N GLN A 42 1.02 -2.79 -9.66
CA GLN A 42 0.29 -3.48 -8.60
C GLN A 42 -0.12 -2.53 -7.46
N PHE A 43 -1.07 -3.00 -6.66
CA PHE A 43 -1.61 -2.26 -5.52
C PHE A 43 -1.67 -3.14 -4.27
N ALA A 44 -1.90 -2.53 -3.11
CA ALA A 44 -2.14 -3.21 -1.85
C ALA A 44 -3.36 -2.62 -1.15
N GLN A 45 -3.99 -3.42 -0.30
CA GLN A 45 -5.14 -3.03 0.52
C GLN A 45 -4.71 -2.73 1.96
N LEU A 46 -4.75 -1.46 2.34
CA LEU A 46 -4.37 -0.97 3.66
C LEU A 46 -5.56 -1.06 4.62
N ARG A 47 -5.36 -1.68 5.79
CA ARG A 47 -6.34 -1.65 6.88
C ARG A 47 -6.35 -0.26 7.52
N CYS A 48 -7.53 0.36 7.60
CA CYS A 48 -7.69 1.71 8.12
C CYS A 48 -8.23 1.64 9.55
N GLY A 49 -7.35 1.55 10.54
CA GLY A 49 -7.71 1.43 11.96
C GLY A 49 -8.11 0.01 12.40
N ASP A 50 -8.29 -0.14 13.72
CA ASP A 50 -8.52 -1.44 14.37
C ASP A 50 -10.00 -1.76 14.63
N GLY A 51 -10.89 -0.77 14.49
CA GLY A 51 -12.33 -0.89 14.76
C GLY A 51 -13.17 -1.40 13.58
N ILE A 52 -14.49 -1.41 13.76
CA ILE A 52 -15.47 -1.80 12.74
C ILE A 52 -15.77 -0.68 11.73
N GLU A 53 -15.32 0.54 12.01
CA GLU A 53 -15.52 1.70 11.14
C GLU A 53 -14.17 2.37 10.87
N PRO A 54 -13.68 2.35 9.62
CA PRO A 54 -14.22 1.65 8.45
C PRO A 54 -13.90 0.14 8.45
N LEU A 55 -14.91 -0.69 8.15
CA LEU A 55 -14.77 -2.15 8.07
C LEU A 55 -13.82 -2.61 6.96
N LEU A 56 -13.83 -1.88 5.84
CA LEU A 56 -13.17 -2.31 4.61
C LEU A 56 -11.79 -1.65 4.45
N ARG A 57 -10.83 -2.44 3.96
CA ARG A 57 -9.50 -1.95 3.55
C ARG A 57 -9.59 -0.99 2.36
N ARG A 58 -8.57 -0.16 2.17
CA ARG A 58 -8.48 0.83 1.07
C ARG A 58 -7.39 0.39 0.09
N PRO A 59 -7.74 0.17 -1.19
CA PRO A 59 -6.75 -0.18 -2.20
C PRO A 59 -5.94 1.07 -2.58
N PHE A 60 -4.61 0.97 -2.50
CA PHE A 60 -3.68 1.98 -2.98
C PHE A 60 -2.58 1.34 -3.79
N SER A 61 -2.18 2.00 -4.88
CA SER A 61 -1.01 1.61 -5.65
C SER A 61 0.22 1.57 -4.74
N VAL A 62 1.09 0.58 -4.95
CA VAL A 62 2.45 0.63 -4.40
C VAL A 62 3.20 1.66 -5.24
N ALA A 63 3.33 2.88 -4.73
CA ALA A 63 3.86 4.01 -5.50
C ALA A 63 5.36 3.83 -5.78
N TRP A 64 6.09 3.29 -4.80
CA TRP A 64 7.49 2.93 -4.93
C TRP A 64 7.84 1.83 -3.92
N THR A 65 8.91 1.10 -4.20
CA THR A 65 9.59 0.21 -3.25
C THR A 65 11.07 0.59 -3.18
N GLU A 66 11.63 0.59 -1.98
CA GLU A 66 13.06 0.85 -1.76
C GLU A 66 13.52 0.04 -0.55
N ASN A 67 14.51 -0.84 -0.75
CA ASN A 67 14.95 -1.81 0.27
C ASN A 67 13.77 -2.61 0.84
N ASP A 68 13.46 -2.40 2.12
CA ASP A 68 12.38 -3.05 2.85
C ASP A 68 11.13 -2.17 3.00
N ARG A 69 11.05 -1.06 2.27
CA ARG A 69 9.98 -0.05 2.42
C ARG A 69 9.12 0.04 1.18
N CYS A 70 7.85 0.33 1.42
CA CYS A 70 6.88 0.70 0.40
C CYS A 70 6.35 2.11 0.67
N GLY A 71 6.13 2.86 -0.41
CA GLY A 71 5.41 4.13 -0.40
C GLY A 71 3.98 4.00 -0.90
N PHE A 72 3.05 4.66 -0.23
CA PHE A 72 1.66 4.80 -0.66
C PHE A 72 1.29 6.28 -0.70
N VAL A 73 0.70 6.73 -1.81
CA VAL A 73 0.29 8.14 -1.97
C VAL A 73 -1.21 8.23 -2.12
N PHE A 74 -1.85 9.08 -1.32
CA PHE A 74 -3.30 9.25 -1.33
C PHE A 74 -3.75 10.63 -0.83
N GLU A 75 -5.02 10.96 -1.07
CA GLU A 75 -5.67 12.18 -0.56
C GLU A 75 -6.57 11.88 0.65
N GLU A 76 -6.63 12.82 1.60
CA GLU A 76 -7.40 12.73 2.84
C GLU A 76 -8.91 13.07 2.65
N VAL A 77 -9.59 12.35 1.76
CA VAL A 77 -11.00 12.67 1.39
C VAL A 77 -12.08 12.01 2.26
N GLY A 78 -11.79 10.93 2.98
CA GLY A 78 -12.81 10.13 3.68
C GLY A 78 -12.32 9.51 4.99
N ALA A 79 -13.23 8.87 5.74
CA ALA A 79 -12.92 8.33 7.06
C ALA A 79 -11.69 7.39 7.08
N GLY A 80 -11.59 6.49 6.10
CA GLY A 80 -10.44 5.59 6.01
C GLY A 80 -9.12 6.30 5.73
N THR A 81 -9.11 7.27 4.81
CA THR A 81 -7.88 8.01 4.50
C THR A 81 -7.50 8.99 5.59
N ARG A 82 -8.47 9.53 6.35
CA ARG A 82 -8.21 10.30 7.58
C ARG A 82 -7.52 9.47 8.66
N LEU A 83 -7.94 8.22 8.84
CA LEU A 83 -7.27 7.32 9.80
C LEU A 83 -5.85 6.98 9.37
N LEU A 84 -5.63 6.70 8.07
CA LEU A 84 -4.28 6.47 7.55
C LEU A 84 -3.40 7.72 7.66
N ALA A 85 -3.97 8.90 7.40
CA ALA A 85 -3.29 10.21 7.51
C ALA A 85 -2.91 10.57 8.95
N ALA A 86 -3.59 10.01 9.94
CA ALA A 86 -3.35 10.25 11.36
C ALA A 86 -2.30 9.31 11.97
N LEU A 87 -1.82 8.31 11.22
CA LEU A 87 -0.73 7.44 11.64
C LEU A 87 0.56 8.25 11.87
N ARG A 88 1.43 7.72 12.72
CA ARG A 88 2.71 8.34 13.08
C ARG A 88 3.83 7.31 12.95
N PRO A 89 5.10 7.76 12.80
CA PRO A 89 6.24 6.87 12.88
C PRO A 89 6.19 5.98 14.13
N GLY A 90 6.41 4.67 13.96
CA GLY A 90 6.29 3.66 15.00
C GLY A 90 4.92 2.99 15.12
N ASP A 91 3.86 3.56 14.52
CA ASP A 91 2.56 2.90 14.47
C ASP A 91 2.61 1.67 13.55
N THR A 92 1.72 0.71 13.79
CA THR A 92 1.67 -0.53 12.99
C THR A 92 0.54 -0.49 11.96
N LEU A 93 0.78 -1.04 10.76
CA LEU A 93 -0.19 -1.11 9.68
C LEU A 93 -0.30 -2.52 9.08
N ASP A 94 -1.52 -3.05 8.97
CA ASP A 94 -1.81 -4.30 8.24
C ASP A 94 -2.04 -4.03 6.76
N VAL A 95 -1.19 -4.60 5.89
CA VAL A 95 -1.24 -4.42 4.45
C VAL A 95 -1.44 -5.76 3.75
N LEU A 96 -2.45 -5.85 2.87
CA LEU A 96 -2.71 -7.03 2.04
C LEU A 96 -2.25 -6.76 0.61
N GLY A 97 -1.23 -7.47 0.14
CA GLY A 97 -0.65 -7.25 -1.19
C GLY A 97 0.37 -8.31 -1.57
N PRO A 98 1.09 -8.13 -2.70
CA PRO A 98 0.63 -7.29 -3.80
C PRO A 98 -0.61 -7.90 -4.47
N LEU A 99 -1.46 -7.06 -5.03
CA LEU A 99 -2.68 -7.42 -5.74
C LEU A 99 -2.68 -6.81 -7.15
N GLY A 100 -3.45 -7.42 -8.03
CA GLY A 100 -3.55 -7.03 -9.44
C GLY A 100 -2.42 -7.58 -10.30
N THR A 101 -2.51 -7.33 -11.60
CA THR A 101 -1.51 -7.70 -12.59
C THR A 101 -0.57 -6.50 -12.80
N GLY A 102 0.73 -6.72 -12.69
CA GLY A 102 1.72 -5.67 -12.91
C GLY A 102 1.90 -5.34 -14.40
N PHE A 103 2.77 -4.37 -14.67
CA PHE A 103 3.19 -3.99 -16.01
C PHE A 103 4.61 -4.48 -16.30
N ASP A 104 4.81 -4.98 -17.51
CA ASP A 104 6.12 -5.28 -18.06
C ASP A 104 6.74 -3.98 -18.57
N VAL A 105 7.77 -3.53 -17.88
CA VAL A 105 8.47 -2.28 -18.21
C VAL A 105 9.46 -2.44 -19.37
N GLU A 106 9.85 -3.68 -19.73
CA GLU A 106 10.76 -3.95 -20.84
C GLU A 106 10.04 -3.93 -22.20
N THR A 107 8.78 -4.37 -22.23
CA THR A 107 7.99 -4.45 -23.47
C THR A 107 7.05 -3.25 -23.70
N GLY A 108 7.16 -2.21 -22.88
CA GLY A 108 6.40 -0.95 -23.06
C GLY A 108 5.04 -0.91 -22.36
N GLY A 109 4.84 -1.67 -21.27
CA GLY A 109 3.72 -1.51 -20.35
C GLY A 109 2.57 -2.53 -20.49
N GLY A 110 2.81 -3.68 -21.14
CA GLY A 110 1.84 -4.77 -21.20
C GLY A 110 1.64 -5.46 -19.83
N PRO A 111 0.54 -6.21 -19.60
CA PRO A 111 0.38 -6.98 -18.37
C PRO A 111 1.44 -8.11 -18.27
N VAL A 112 1.99 -8.33 -17.05
CA VAL A 112 2.87 -9.48 -16.72
C VAL A 112 2.12 -10.76 -16.38
#